data_AF-E3NV34-F1
#
_entry.id   AF-E3NV34-F1
#
_cell.length_a   1.000
_cell.length_b   1.000
_cell.length_c   1.000
_cell.angle_alpha   90.00
_cell.angle_beta   90.00
_cell.angle_gamma   90.00
#
_symmetry.space_group_name_H-M   'P 1'
#
loop_
_entity.id
_entity.type
_entity.pdbx_description
1 polymer ?
#
loop_
_entity_poly.entity_id
_entity_poly.type
_entity_poly.pdbx_seq_one_letter_code
_entity_poly.pdbx_strand_id
1 'polypeptide(L)'
;MFETKNVDSVQSMNSVLMNIKDFRQSMEMLTKYDWVPIPIAYPQVVFLAVRVYFIICLISRQYLLSAPPTEAQSIVRIMTILQFVFFVGWMKVAEALLNPLGEDDDDFECNWLIDRNMSTGIEIVDTLS
;
A
#
# COMPACT_ATOMS: atom_id res chain seq x y z
N MET A 1 34.73 9.67 -33.62
CA MET A 1 34.48 8.25 -33.94
C MET A 1 33.24 7.78 -33.18
N PHE A 2 32.08 8.37 -33.49
CA PHE A 2 30.73 7.95 -33.04
C PHE A 2 29.73 8.17 -34.19
N GLU A 3 30.14 7.83 -35.42
CA GLU A 3 29.23 7.78 -36.56
C GLU A 3 28.70 6.35 -36.69
N THR A 4 27.81 5.97 -35.78
CA THR A 4 26.85 4.89 -36.05
C THR A 4 25.58 5.54 -36.56
N LYS A 5 25.27 5.23 -37.82
CA LYS A 5 24.23 5.83 -38.67
C LYS A 5 22.80 5.37 -38.27
N ASN A 6 22.50 5.30 -36.97
CA ASN A 6 21.24 4.77 -36.45
C ASN A 6 20.29 5.84 -35.89
N VAL A 7 20.75 7.07 -35.65
CA VAL A 7 19.91 8.16 -35.14
C VAL A 7 20.15 9.39 -36.01
N ASP A 8 19.14 9.74 -36.81
CA ASP A 8 19.26 10.71 -37.91
C ASP A 8 19.39 12.17 -37.48
N SER A 9 19.03 12.50 -36.22
CA SER A 9 19.06 13.88 -35.75
C SER A 9 19.46 14.00 -34.28
N VAL A 10 20.19 15.07 -33.95
CA VAL A 10 20.55 15.46 -32.58
C VAL A 10 19.30 15.70 -31.72
N GLN A 11 18.21 16.17 -32.34
CA GLN A 11 16.92 16.36 -31.69
C GLN A 11 16.31 15.04 -31.22
N SER A 12 16.29 14.02 -32.09
CA SER A 12 15.81 12.67 -31.75
C SER A 12 16.64 12.04 -30.61
N MET A 13 17.96 12.21 -30.64
CA MET A 13 18.84 11.73 -29.57
C MET A 13 18.54 12.41 -28.23
N ASN A 14 18.33 13.74 -28.23
CA ASN A 14 17.94 14.46 -27.02
C ASN A 14 16.58 14.00 -26.49
N SER A 15 15.60 13.73 -27.35
CA SER A 15 14.30 13.19 -26.94
C SER A 15 14.43 11.82 -26.28
N VAL A 16 15.23 10.90 -26.83
CA VAL A 16 15.48 9.58 -26.22
C VAL A 16 16.15 9.74 -24.85
N LEU A 17 17.17 10.61 -24.75
CA LEU A 17 17.86 10.88 -23.48
C LEU A 17 16.91 11.45 -22.42
N MET A 18 15.97 12.31 -22.79
CA MET A 18 14.95 12.82 -21.86
C MET A 18 14.03 11.72 -21.35
N ASN A 19 13.53 10.83 -22.24
CA ASN A 19 12.69 9.70 -21.82
C ASN A 19 13.42 8.74 -20.87
N ILE A 20 14.71 8.46 -21.12
CA ILE A 20 15.54 7.63 -20.21
C ILE A 20 15.71 8.32 -18.85
N LYS A 21 15.91 9.64 -18.85
CA LYS A 21 16.03 10.42 -17.62
C LYS A 21 14.73 10.39 -16.80
N ASP A 22 13.58 10.53 -17.46
CA ASP A 22 12.27 10.48 -16.82
C ASP A 22 12.02 9.10 -16.21
N PHE A 23 12.32 8.01 -16.94
CA PHE A 23 12.26 6.65 -16.41
C PHE A 23 13.15 6.47 -15.17
N ARG A 24 14.40 6.96 -15.23
CA ARG A 24 15.32 6.93 -14.10
C ARG A 24 14.77 7.71 -12.90
N GLN A 25 14.14 8.85 -13.12
CA GLN A 25 13.53 9.65 -12.05
C GLN A 25 12.37 8.92 -11.37
N SER A 26 11.54 8.20 -12.14
CA SER A 26 10.48 7.35 -11.58
C SER A 26 11.04 6.23 -10.70
N MET A 27 12.10 5.55 -11.15
CA MET A 27 12.78 4.52 -10.36
C MET A 27 13.42 5.10 -9.09
N GLU A 28 14.05 6.28 -9.20
CA GLU A 28 14.63 6.97 -8.05
C GLU A 28 13.57 7.37 -7.01
N MET A 29 12.37 7.76 -7.46
CA MET A 29 11.24 8.04 -6.57
C MET A 29 10.81 6.79 -5.81
N LEU A 30 10.73 5.63 -6.47
CA LEU A 30 10.42 4.35 -5.82
C LEU A 30 11.46 3.99 -4.75
N THR A 31 12.75 4.12 -5.07
CA THR A 31 13.84 3.89 -4.11
C THR A 31 13.78 4.86 -2.93
N LYS A 32 13.34 6.11 -3.13
CA LYS A 32 13.19 7.07 -2.03
C LYS A 32 12.06 6.70 -1.06
N TYR A 33 10.95 6.15 -1.57
CA TYR A 33 9.86 5.67 -0.73
C TYR A 33 10.26 4.47 0.13
N ASP A 34 11.10 3.58 -0.41
CA ASP A 34 11.66 2.45 0.33
C ASP A 34 12.76 2.87 1.32
N TRP A 35 13.63 3.80 0.90
CA TRP A 35 14.78 4.25 1.70
C TRP A 35 14.39 4.99 2.98
N VAL A 36 13.31 5.79 2.95
CA VAL A 36 12.85 6.55 4.11
C VAL A 36 11.48 6.04 4.55
N PRO A 37 11.42 4.99 5.38
CA PRO A 37 10.16 4.49 5.89
C PRO A 37 9.54 5.48 6.89
N ILE A 38 8.21 5.39 7.04
CA ILE A 38 7.48 6.14 8.08
C ILE A 38 8.07 5.76 9.44
N PRO A 39 8.28 6.72 10.37
CA PRO A 39 8.90 6.38 11.64
C PRO A 39 8.05 5.35 12.39
N ILE A 40 8.70 4.26 12.79
CA ILE A 40 8.15 3.09 13.49
C ILE A 40 7.23 3.45 14.67
N ALA A 41 7.51 4.53 15.39
CA ALA A 41 6.69 4.98 16.51
C ALA A 41 5.24 5.33 16.10
N TYR A 42 5.01 5.80 14.87
CA TYR A 42 3.67 6.23 14.42
C TYR A 42 2.68 5.06 14.33
N PRO A 43 2.92 3.99 13.54
CA PRO A 43 2.04 2.82 13.54
C PRO A 43 1.89 2.19 14.92
N GLN A 44 2.98 2.15 15.71
CA GLN A 44 2.95 1.58 17.06
C GLN A 44 1.98 2.31 17.99
N VAL A 45 2.00 3.65 18.02
CA VAL A 45 1.08 4.43 18.85
C VAL A 45 -0.37 4.23 18.41
N VAL A 46 -0.62 4.18 17.10
CA VAL A 46 -1.97 3.94 16.56
C VAL A 46 -2.47 2.55 16.96
N PHE A 47 -1.67 1.50 16.75
CA PHE A 47 -2.02 0.13 17.13
C PHE A 47 -2.26 -0.02 18.62
N LEU A 48 -1.41 0.59 19.44
CA LEU A 48 -1.57 0.59 20.89
C LEU A 48 -2.86 1.29 21.30
N ALA A 49 -3.14 2.48 20.76
CA ALA A 49 -4.33 3.25 21.10
C ALA A 49 -5.64 2.50 20.78
N VAL A 50 -5.74 1.93 19.58
CA VAL A 50 -6.91 1.15 19.15
C VAL A 50 -7.09 -0.08 20.04
N ARG A 51 -6.02 -0.83 20.32
CA ARG A 51 -6.07 -2.03 21.17
C ARG A 51 -6.47 -1.70 22.61
N VAL A 52 -5.87 -0.68 23.22
CA VAL A 52 -6.19 -0.26 24.60
C VAL A 52 -7.62 0.24 24.71
N TYR A 53 -8.09 1.03 23.74
CA TYR A 53 -9.48 1.48 23.69
C TYR A 53 -10.47 0.30 23.73
N PHE A 54 -10.22 -0.74 22.92
CA PHE A 54 -11.09 -1.91 22.88
C PHE A 54 -10.95 -2.82 24.10
N ILE A 55 -9.76 -2.97 24.70
CA ILE A 55 -9.58 -3.68 25.98
C ILE A 55 -10.44 -3.04 27.07
N ILE A 56 -10.41 -1.70 27.18
CA ILE A 56 -11.25 -0.97 28.14
C ILE A 56 -12.74 -1.15 27.80
N CYS A 57 -13.13 -1.07 26.52
CA CYS A 57 -14.52 -1.29 26.09
C CYS A 57 -15.00 -2.73 26.31
N LEU A 58 -14.11 -3.72 26.32
CA LEU A 58 -14.45 -5.11 26.61
C LEU A 58 -14.80 -5.31 28.07
N ILE A 59 -14.13 -4.62 29.01
CA ILE A 59 -14.34 -4.71 30.46
C ILE A 59 -15.46 -3.78 30.93
N SER A 60 -15.36 -2.49 30.62
CA SER A 60 -16.26 -1.43 31.14
C SER A 60 -17.73 -1.63 30.81
N ARG A 61 -17.98 -2.38 29.75
CA ARG A 61 -19.24 -2.40 29.05
C ARG A 61 -19.94 -3.75 29.34
N GLN A 62 -19.29 -4.69 30.05
CA GLN A 62 -19.89 -5.95 30.52
C GLN A 62 -21.03 -5.64 31.49
N TYR A 63 -22.14 -6.37 31.40
CA TYR A 63 -23.24 -6.22 32.35
C TYR A 63 -22.84 -6.84 33.70
N LEU A 64 -22.92 -6.06 34.77
CA LEU A 64 -22.90 -6.58 36.14
C LEU A 64 -24.24 -7.28 36.39
N LEU A 65 -24.19 -8.54 36.83
CA LEU A 65 -25.29 -9.49 37.03
C LEU A 65 -26.31 -9.10 38.14
N SER A 66 -26.68 -7.83 38.25
CA SER A 66 -27.49 -7.33 39.39
C SER A 66 -28.96 -6.99 39.06
N ALA A 67 -29.43 -7.20 37.83
CA ALA A 67 -30.81 -6.93 37.46
C ALA A 67 -31.43 -8.05 36.61
N PRO A 68 -32.71 -8.40 36.79
CA PRO A 68 -33.38 -9.44 36.00
C PRO A 68 -33.31 -9.08 34.51
N PRO A 69 -33.07 -10.07 33.64
CA PRO A 69 -32.84 -9.82 32.23
C PRO A 69 -34.09 -9.25 31.58
N THR A 70 -34.06 -7.96 31.27
CA THR A 70 -35.04 -7.38 30.35
C THR A 70 -34.76 -7.97 28.97
N GLU A 71 -35.79 -8.38 28.23
CA GLU A 71 -35.75 -9.03 26.90
C GLU A 71 -34.85 -8.33 25.85
N ALA A 72 -34.42 -7.09 26.10
CA ALA A 72 -33.47 -6.33 25.29
C ALA A 72 -31.99 -6.56 25.64
N GLN A 73 -31.68 -7.42 26.61
CA GLN A 73 -30.31 -7.82 26.96
C GLN A 73 -29.78 -8.78 25.90
N SER A 74 -29.47 -8.23 24.73
CA SER A 74 -28.70 -8.95 23.72
C SER A 74 -27.39 -9.40 24.36
N ILE A 75 -27.28 -10.72 24.58
CA ILE A 75 -26.06 -11.46 24.98
C ILE A 75 -24.84 -11.02 24.16
N VAL A 76 -25.08 -10.45 22.98
CA VAL A 76 -24.11 -9.88 22.06
C VAL A 76 -24.31 -8.37 21.91
N ARG A 77 -23.34 -7.54 22.32
CA ARG A 77 -23.39 -6.08 22.08
C ARG A 77 -23.08 -5.75 20.61
N ILE A 78 -24.11 -5.77 19.77
CA ILE A 78 -24.04 -5.47 18.32
C ILE A 78 -23.35 -4.12 18.05
N MET A 79 -23.70 -3.07 18.81
CA MET A 79 -23.08 -1.74 18.64
C MET A 79 -21.57 -1.72 18.95
N THR A 80 -21.11 -2.50 19.93
CA THR A 80 -19.68 -2.61 20.24
C THR A 80 -18.93 -3.41 19.19
N ILE A 81 -19.58 -4.43 18.61
CA ILE A 81 -19.01 -5.21 17.50
C ILE A 81 -18.89 -4.35 16.25
N LEU A 82 -19.92 -3.57 15.90
CA LEU A 82 -19.84 -2.64 14.77
C LEU A 82 -18.71 -1.62 14.97
N GLN A 83 -18.60 -1.01 16.16
CA GLN A 83 -17.47 -0.13 16.49
C GLN A 83 -16.12 -0.83 16.32
N PHE A 84 -16.00 -2.08 16.80
CA PHE A 84 -14.78 -2.87 16.63
C PHE A 84 -14.43 -3.08 15.15
N VAL A 85 -15.37 -3.54 14.34
CA VAL A 85 -15.15 -3.78 12.90
C VAL A 85 -14.74 -2.48 12.18
N PHE A 86 -15.39 -1.36 12.47
CA PHE A 86 -15.03 -0.09 11.83
C PHE A 86 -13.63 0.40 12.22
N PHE A 87 -13.30 0.48 13.52
CA PHE A 87 -12.02 1.03 13.95
C PHE A 87 -10.84 0.09 13.69
N VAL A 88 -11.01 -1.21 13.91
CA VAL A 88 -9.96 -2.19 13.61
C VAL A 88 -9.82 -2.39 12.11
N GLY A 89 -10.94 -2.42 11.37
CA GLY A 89 -10.92 -2.47 9.91
C GLY A 89 -10.21 -1.25 9.30
N TRP A 90 -10.52 -0.04 9.78
CA TRP A 90 -9.85 1.16 9.30
C TRP A 90 -8.34 1.16 9.61
N MET A 91 -7.96 0.73 10.82
CA MET A 91 -6.55 0.55 11.19
C MET A 91 -5.85 -0.49 10.29
N LYS A 92 -6.54 -1.59 9.94
CA LYS A 92 -6.02 -2.64 9.07
C LYS A 92 -5.82 -2.19 7.62
N VAL A 93 -6.72 -1.35 7.10
CA VAL A 93 -6.53 -0.72 5.77
C VAL A 93 -5.27 0.14 5.76
N ALA A 94 -5.01 0.92 6.81
CA ALA A 94 -3.79 1.71 6.90
C ALA A 94 -2.52 0.85 7.04
N GLU A 95 -2.63 -0.32 7.68
CA GLU A 95 -1.54 -1.30 7.78
C GLU A 95 -1.19 -1.92 6.43
N ALA A 96 -2.19 -2.35 5.65
CA ALA A 96 -1.99 -2.89 4.31
C ALA A 96 -1.32 -1.90 3.36
N LEU A 97 -1.71 -0.61 3.43
CA LEU A 97 -1.13 0.43 2.59
C LEU A 97 0.27 0.90 3.02
N LEU A 98 0.79 0.40 4.15
CA LEU A 98 2.10 0.81 4.66
C LEU A 98 3.25 0.32 3.76
N ASN A 99 3.10 -0.86 3.16
CA ASN A 99 4.09 -1.45 2.28
C ASN A 99 3.43 -2.10 1.05
N PRO A 100 3.03 -1.30 0.04
CA PRO A 100 2.29 -1.79 -1.13
C PRO A 100 3.14 -2.60 -2.12
N LEU A 101 4.42 -2.84 -1.82
CA LEU A 101 5.36 -3.60 -2.65
C LEU A 101 5.69 -4.97 -2.04
N GLY A 102 4.88 -5.43 -1.08
CA GLY A 102 5.05 -6.72 -0.42
C GLY A 102 4.50 -7.89 -1.24
N GLU A 103 4.09 -8.94 -0.52
CA GLU A 103 3.49 -10.17 -1.06
C GLU A 103 2.06 -10.37 -0.56
N ASP A 104 1.44 -9.36 0.07
CA ASP A 104 0.04 -9.44 0.50
C ASP A 104 -0.88 -9.41 -0.73
N ASP A 105 -2.07 -10.01 -0.61
CA ASP A 105 -3.03 -10.14 -1.73
C ASP A 105 -3.45 -8.79 -2.35
N ASP A 106 -3.35 -7.69 -1.59
CA ASP A 106 -3.72 -6.33 -2.00
C ASP A 106 -2.51 -5.49 -2.48
N ASP A 107 -1.30 -6.07 -2.53
CA ASP A 107 -0.07 -5.40 -2.97
C ASP A 107 0.02 -5.27 -4.51
N PHE A 108 0.95 -4.43 -4.98
CA PHE A 108 1.19 -4.30 -6.41
C PHE A 108 1.84 -5.56 -7.00
N GLU A 109 1.24 -6.07 -8.07
CA GLU A 109 1.76 -7.17 -8.90
C GLU A 109 3.00 -6.74 -9.73
N CYS A 110 4.10 -6.46 -9.05
CA CYS A 110 5.31 -5.90 -9.65
C CYS A 110 5.97 -6.87 -10.63
N ASN A 111 5.97 -8.18 -10.32
CA ASN A 111 6.53 -9.21 -11.19
C ASN A 111 5.82 -9.23 -12.54
N TRP A 112 4.48 -9.23 -12.52
CA TRP A 112 3.67 -9.18 -13.73
C TRP A 112 3.94 -7.89 -14.53
N LEU A 113 4.08 -6.74 -13.85
CA LEU A 113 4.35 -5.47 -14.52
C LEU A 113 5.71 -5.48 -15.22
N ILE A 114 6.75 -6.04 -14.59
CA ILE A 114 8.09 -6.17 -15.16
C ILE A 114 8.06 -7.07 -16.39
N ASP A 115 7.47 -8.26 -16.28
CA ASP A 115 7.39 -9.24 -17.37
C ASP A 115 6.65 -8.67 -18.57
N ARG A 116 5.51 -8.02 -18.32
CA ARG A 116 4.72 -7.35 -19.35
C ARG A 116 5.49 -6.24 -20.05
N ASN A 117 6.16 -5.36 -19.29
CA ASN A 117 6.89 -4.23 -19.85
C ASN A 117 8.10 -4.68 -20.67
N MET A 118 8.81 -5.71 -20.20
CA MET A 118 9.95 -6.27 -20.93
C MET A 118 9.51 -6.94 -22.23
N SER A 119 8.48 -7.78 -22.18
CA SER A 119 7.94 -8.45 -23.37
C SER A 119 7.44 -7.44 -24.41
N THR A 120 6.62 -6.48 -23.99
CA THR A 120 6.06 -5.45 -24.89
C THR A 120 7.15 -4.55 -25.45
N GLY A 121 8.13 -4.16 -24.62
CA GLY A 121 9.22 -3.30 -25.04
C GLY A 121 10.10 -3.94 -26.12
N ILE A 122 10.43 -5.23 -25.97
CA ILE A 122 11.19 -5.97 -26.98
C ILE A 122 10.34 -6.13 -28.26
N GLU A 123 9.07 -6.52 -28.15
CA GLU A 123 8.18 -6.69 -29.29
C GLU A 123 8.05 -5.40 -30.12
N ILE A 124 7.87 -4.26 -29.46
CA ILE A 124 7.77 -2.94 -30.11
C ILE A 124 9.05 -2.63 -30.90
N VAL A 125 10.23 -2.86 -30.32
CA VAL A 125 11.49 -2.61 -31.00
C VAL A 125 11.69 -3.55 -32.19
N ASP A 126 11.32 -4.82 -32.04
CA ASP A 126 11.54 -5.85 -33.07
C ASP A 126 10.51 -5.78 -34.22
N THR A 127 9.27 -5.36 -33.98
CA THR A 127 8.23 -5.23 -35.02
C THR A 127 8.17 -3.84 -35.68
N LEU A 128 8.69 -2.80 -35.03
CA LEU A 128 8.71 -1.43 -35.58
C LEU A 128 10.10 -0.98 -36.07
N SER A 129 11.12 -1.84 -35.92
CA SER A 129 12.42 -1.72 -36.60
C SER A 129 12.36 -2.22 -38.05
#